data_AF-X1LTG2-F1
#
_entry.id   AF-X1LTG2-F1
#
_cell.length_a   1.000
_cell.length_b   1.000
_cell.length_c   1.000
_cell.angle_alpha   90.00
_cell.angle_beta   90.00
_cell.angle_gamma   90.00
#
_symmetry.space_group_name_H-M   'P 1'
#
loop_
_entity.id
_entity.type
_entity.pdbx_description
1 polymer ?
#
loop_
_entity_poly.entity_id
_entity_poly.type
_entity_poly.pdbx_seq_one_letter_code
_entity_poly.pdbx_strand_id
1 'polypeptide(L)' 'MSEIVYLNGSLIPRSQARISALDYGFLYGFGLFETMRAYGGQVFRLDSHLNR' A
#
# COMPACT_ATOMS: atom_id res chain seq x y z
N MET A 1 15.18 8.65 -7.30
CA MET A 1 13.72 8.91 -7.37
C MET A 1 13.16 8.83 -5.96
N SER A 2 12.35 9.79 -5.55
CA SER A 2 11.66 9.73 -4.25
C SER A 2 10.49 8.76 -4.34
N GLU A 3 10.48 7.72 -3.50
CA GLU A 3 9.35 6.82 -3.39
C GLU A 3 8.16 7.54 -2.71
N ILE A 4 6.96 7.32 -3.24
CA ILE A 4 5.70 7.88 -2.73
C ILE A 4 4.86 6.74 -2.14
N VAL A 5 4.20 7.01 -1.02
CA VAL A 5 3.25 6.10 -0.37
C VAL A 5 1.89 6.77 -0.34
N TYR A 6 0.85 6.04 -0.74
CA TYR A 6 -0.54 6.44 -0.47
C TYR A 6 -0.93 5.97 0.93
N LEU A 7 -1.22 6.90 1.83
CA LEU A 7 -1.58 6.61 3.22
C LEU A 7 -2.83 7.42 3.59
N ASN A 8 -3.93 6.72 3.91
CA ASN A 8 -5.18 7.31 4.40
C ASN A 8 -5.71 8.51 3.59
N GLY A 9 -5.72 8.40 2.26
CA GLY A 9 -6.24 9.46 1.38
C GLY A 9 -5.18 10.44 0.84
N SER A 10 -3.92 10.33 1.26
CA SER A 10 -2.86 11.27 0.88
C SER A 10 -1.67 10.57 0.24
N LEU A 11 -1.09 11.19 -0.80
CA LEU A 11 0.20 10.82 -1.36
C LEU A 11 1.31 11.57 -0.61
N ILE A 12 2.18 10.83 0.08
CA ILE A 12 3.27 11.39 0.89
C ILE A 12 4.62 10.77 0.53
N PRO A 13 5.75 11.48 0.75
CA PRO A 13 7.07 10.88 0.63
C PRO A 13 7.21 9.68 1.56
N ARG A 14 7.87 8.60 1.10
CA ARG A 14 8.11 7.39 1.92
C ARG A 14 8.72 7.71 3.28
N SER A 15 9.63 8.67 3.36
CA SER A 15 10.28 9.09 4.61
C SER A 15 9.32 9.64 5.67
N GLN A 16 8.11 10.06 5.27
CA GLN A 16 7.07 10.58 6.17
C GLN A 16 5.96 9.56 6.44
N ALA A 17 5.91 8.45 5.70
CA ALA A 17 4.91 7.41 5.88
C ALA A 17 5.15 6.65 7.18
N ARG A 18 4.23 6.81 8.13
CA ARG A 18 4.29 6.20 9.46
C ARG A 18 2.92 5.72 9.91
N ILE A 19 2.90 4.60 10.61
CA ILE A 19 1.75 4.09 11.34
C ILE A 19 2.06 4.11 12.85
N SER A 20 1.04 3.96 13.69
CA SER A 20 1.24 3.82 15.13
C SER A 20 1.98 2.51 15.44
N ALA A 21 2.88 2.52 16.42
CA ALA A 21 3.45 1.29 16.96
C ALA A 21 2.39 0.42 17.69
N LEU A 22 1.22 1.00 18.00
CA LEU A 22 0.08 0.31 18.59
C LEU A 22 -0.97 -0.13 17.56
N ASP A 23 -0.68 0.02 16.27
CA ASP A 23 -1.58 -0.41 15.20
C ASP A 23 -1.82 -1.94 15.27
N TYR A 24 -3.06 -2.38 15.12
CA TYR A 24 -3.40 -3.81 15.24
C TYR A 24 -2.86 -4.64 14.08
N GLY A 25 -2.69 -4.05 12.91
CA GLY A 25 -1.97 -4.66 11.80
C GLY A 25 -0.53 -4.97 12.17
N PHE A 26 0.12 -4.08 12.92
CA PHE A 26 1.48 -4.29 13.42
C PHE A 26 1.54 -5.25 14.62
N LEU A 27 0.68 -5.07 15.63
CA LEU A 27 0.75 -5.85 16.88
C LEU A 27 0.23 -7.28 16.74
N TYR A 28 -0.80 -7.50 15.92
CA TYR A 28 -1.55 -8.75 15.89
C TYR A 28 -1.66 -9.35 14.49
N GLY A 29 -1.04 -8.74 13.47
CA GLY A 29 -1.20 -9.17 12.08
C GLY A 29 -2.62 -8.94 11.56
N PHE A 30 -3.37 -8.01 12.15
CA PHE A 30 -4.74 -7.72 11.76
C PHE A 30 -4.76 -6.83 10.50
N GLY A 31 -4.52 -7.44 9.35
CA GLY A 31 -4.51 -6.72 8.07
C GLY A 31 -4.70 -7.66 6.88
N LEU A 32 -5.18 -7.10 5.78
CA LEU A 32 -5.22 -7.74 4.47
C LEU A 32 -4.27 -6.97 3.55
N PHE A 33 -3.56 -7.66 2.68
CA PHE A 33 -2.66 -7.04 1.73
C PHE A 33 -2.74 -7.71 0.36
N GLU A 34 -2.33 -6.97 -0.66
CA GLU A 34 -2.21 -7.47 -2.02
C GLU A 34 -0.92 -6.93 -2.65
N THR A 35 -0.35 -7.66 -3.61
CA THR A 35 0.84 -7.20 -4.34
C THR A 35 0.55 -7.17 -5.84
N MET A 36 0.69 -6.00 -6.44
CA MET A 36 0.47 -5.77 -7.87
C MET A 36 1.76 -5.32 -8.55
N ARG A 37 1.84 -5.55 -9.87
CA ARG A 37 2.94 -5.03 -10.70
C ARG A 37 2.39 -4.12 -11.79
N ALA A 38 3.11 -3.04 -12.05
CA ALA A 38 2.84 -2.14 -13.16
C ALA A 38 3.94 -2.24 -14.22
N TYR A 39 3.53 -2.29 -15.49
CA TYR A 39 4.42 -2.29 -16.65
C TYR A 39 3.94 -1.19 -17.59
N GLY A 40 4.84 -0.27 -17.99
CA GLY A 40 4.48 0.84 -18.90
C GLY A 40 3.33 1.72 -18.41
N GLY A 41 3.16 1.87 -17.09
CA GLY A 41 2.06 2.64 -16.49
C GLY A 41 0.73 1.90 -16.36
N GLN A 42 0.66 0.61 -16.72
CA GLN A 42 -0.54 -0.22 -16.57
C GLN A 42 -0.36 -1.30 -15.51
N VAL A 43 -1.34 -1.46 -14.62
CA VAL A 43 -1.36 -2.52 -13.61
C VAL A 43 -1.81 -3.83 -14.24
N PHE A 44 -1.00 -4.89 -14.11
CA PHE A 44 -1.33 -6.20 -14.64
C PHE A 44 -2.55 -6.79 -13.89
N ARG A 45 -3.61 -7.14 -14.63
CA ARG A 45 -4.83 -7.78 -14.10
C ARG A 45 -5.48 -7.06 -12.92
N LEU A 46 -5.56 -5.72 -12.96
CA LEU A 46 -6.11 -4.89 -11.89
C LEU A 46 -7.44 -5.41 -11.33
N ASP A 47 -8.43 -5.68 -12.18
CA ASP A 47 -9.76 -6.14 -11.71
C ASP A 47 -9.70 -7.48 -10.97
N SER A 48 -8.77 -8.38 -11.35
CA SER A 48 -8.60 -9.65 -10.63
C SER A 48 -8.02 -9.43 -9.23
N HIS A 49 -7.10 -8.47 -9.07
CA HIS A 49 -6.53 -8.16 -7.75
C HIS A 49 -7.55 -7.46 -6.84
N LEU A 50 -8.41 -6.60 -7.39
CA LEU A 50 -9.43 -5.86 -6.62
C LEU A 50 -10.59 -6.75 -6.13
N ASN A 51 -10.82 -7.89 -6.76
CA ASN A 51 -11.91 -8.81 -6.43
C ASN A 51 -11.48 -10.00 -5.52
N ARG A 52 -10.30 -9.93 -4.88
CA ARG A 52 -9.82 -10.99 -3.96
C ARG A 52 -10.35 -10.86 -2.54
#